data_AF-A0AAJ1AK55-F1
#
_entry.id   AF-A0AAJ1AK55-F1
#
_cell.length_a   1.000
_cell.length_b   1.000
_cell.length_c   1.000
_cell.angle_alpha   90.00
_cell.angle_beta   90.00
_cell.angle_gamma   90.00
#
_symmetry.space_group_name_H-M   'P 1'
#
loop_
_entity.id
_entity.type
_entity.pdbx_description
1 polymer ?
#
loop_
_entity_poly.entity_id
_entity_poly.type
_entity_poly.pdbx_seq_one_letter_code
_entity_poly.pdbx_strand_id
1 'polypeptide(L)' 'MQNARLLLNRRIGALPVVKDEKVAGIITETDMIRALIDLEEAQ' A
#
# COMPACT_ATOMS: atom_id res chain seq x y z
N MET A 1 -4.71 -0.46 8.71
CA MET A 1 -4.59 -1.76 7.99
C MET A 1 -5.82 -2.21 7.21
N GLN A 2 -7.01 -1.60 7.33
CA GLN A 2 -8.23 -2.10 6.64
C GLN A 2 -8.12 -2.14 5.09
N ASN A 3 -7.39 -1.21 4.47
CA ASN A 3 -7.28 -1.15 3.00
C ASN A 3 -6.23 -2.10 2.39
N ALA A 4 -5.18 -2.50 3.13
CA ALA A 4 -4.18 -3.44 2.61
C ALA A 4 -4.81 -4.81 2.28
N ARG A 5 -5.86 -5.20 3.00
CA ARG A 5 -6.61 -6.44 2.77
C ARG A 5 -7.43 -6.43 1.48
N LEU A 6 -7.78 -5.23 0.96
CA LEU A 6 -8.48 -5.07 -0.31
C LEU A 6 -7.56 -5.37 -1.51
N LEU A 7 -6.31 -4.91 -1.46
CA LEU A 7 -5.29 -5.26 -2.47
C LEU A 7 -5.17 -6.78 -2.59
N LEU A 8 -4.91 -7.44 -1.47
CA LEU A 8 -4.70 -8.90 -1.38
C LEU A 8 -5.94 -9.73 -1.78
N ASN A 9 -7.13 -9.38 -1.31
CA ASN A 9 -8.31 -10.25 -1.49
C ASN A 9 -9.09 -9.99 -2.79
N ARG A 10 -8.94 -8.82 -3.41
CA ARG A 10 -9.75 -8.44 -4.59
C ARG A 10 -8.96 -8.33 -5.90
N ARG A 11 -7.69 -8.80 -5.93
CA ARG A 11 -6.78 -8.65 -7.10
C ARG A 11 -6.68 -7.20 -7.57
N ILE A 12 -6.67 -6.26 -6.63
CA ILE A 12 -6.49 -4.85 -6.93
C ILE A 12 -4.99 -4.58 -6.84
N GLY A 13 -4.35 -4.22 -7.95
CA GLY A 13 -2.89 -4.02 -7.99
C GLY A 13 -2.43 -2.68 -7.38
N ALA A 14 -3.36 -1.73 -7.20
CA ALA A 14 -3.06 -0.41 -6.65
C ALA A 14 -4.28 0.25 -5.99
N LEU A 15 -4.05 1.04 -4.94
CA LEU A 15 -5.06 1.85 -4.28
C LEU A 15 -4.64 3.33 -4.22
N PRO A 16 -5.55 4.27 -4.50
CA PRO A 16 -5.27 5.68 -4.31
C PRO A 16 -5.23 6.02 -2.81
N VAL A 17 -4.25 6.83 -2.42
CA VAL A 17 -4.18 7.46 -1.10
C VAL A 17 -4.82 8.83 -1.23
N VAL A 18 -5.84 9.10 -0.42
CA VAL A 18 -6.59 10.35 -0.43
C VAL A 18 -6.32 11.11 0.87
N LYS A 19 -6.01 12.39 0.75
CA LYS A 19 -5.86 13.33 1.88
C LYS A 19 -6.60 14.62 1.53
N ASP A 20 -7.37 15.13 2.49
CA ASP A 20 -8.16 16.37 2.32
C ASP A 20 -9.00 16.34 1.03
N GLU A 21 -9.67 15.20 0.80
CA GLU A 21 -10.51 14.92 -0.38
C GLU A 21 -9.78 14.93 -1.74
N LYS A 22 -8.45 15.00 -1.74
CA LYS A 22 -7.62 14.98 -2.94
C LYS A 22 -6.74 13.74 -2.99
N VAL A 23 -6.47 13.24 -4.20
CA VAL A 23 -5.51 12.17 -4.41
C VAL A 23 -4.12 12.69 -4.06
N ALA A 24 -3.55 12.13 -3.01
CA ALA A 24 -2.21 12.44 -2.53
C ALA A 24 -1.15 11.49 -3.11
N GLY A 25 -1.57 10.31 -3.59
CA GLY A 25 -0.67 9.34 -4.21
C GLY A 25 -1.35 8.01 -4.51
N ILE A 26 -0.55 7.02 -4.88
CA ILE A 26 -0.98 5.65 -5.16
C ILE A 26 -0.07 4.71 -4.39
N ILE A 27 -0.64 3.68 -3.76
CA ILE A 27 0.11 2.56 -3.19
C ILE A 27 -0.14 1.30 -4.03
N THR A 28 0.92 0.57 -4.35
CA THR A 28 0.90 -0.65 -5.16
C THR A 28 1.34 -1.87 -4.34
N GLU A 29 1.19 -3.06 -4.91
CA GLU A 29 1.73 -4.30 -4.32
C GLU A 29 3.27 -4.24 -4.17
N THR A 30 3.98 -3.56 -5.08
CA THR A 30 5.44 -3.39 -4.98
C THR A 30 5.84 -2.54 -3.78
N ASP A 31 5.06 -1.52 -3.44
CA ASP A 31 5.33 -0.68 -2.27
C ASP A 31 5.16 -1.46 -0.96
N MET A 32 4.25 -2.44 -0.92
CA MET A 32 4.11 -3.36 0.21
C MET A 32 5.35 -4.25 0.39
N ILE A 33 5.88 -4.79 -0.71
CA ILE A 33 7.10 -5.62 -0.69
C ILE A 33 8.29 -4.78 -0.21
N ARG A 34 8.46 -3.56 -0.73
CA ARG A 34 9.50 -2.63 -0.29
C ARG A 34 9.40 -2.33 1.20
N ALA A 35 8.19 -2.01 1.69
CA ALA A 35 7.99 -1.75 3.11
C ALA A 35 8.33 -2.96 4.00
N LEU A 36 8.09 -4.20 3.53
CA LEU A 36 8.50 -5.40 4.26
C LEU A 36 10.01 -5.54 4.32
N ILE A 37 10.71 -5.33 3.20
CA ILE A 37 12.18 -5.36 3.14
C ILE A 37 12.77 -4.30 4.07
N ASP A 38 12.27 -3.06 3.99
CA ASP A 38 12.74 -1.94 4.83
C ASP A 38 12.54 -2.23 6.34
N LEU A 39 11.49 -2.98 6.70
CA LEU A 39 11.24 -3.40 8.09
C LEU A 39 12.20 -4.50 8.56
N GLU A 40 12.60 -5.42 7.68
CA GLU A 40 13.58 -6.46 8.00
C GLU A 40 15.00 -5.89 8.15
N GLU A 41 15.38 -4.90 7.33
CA GLU A 41 16.69 -4.23 7.42
C GLU A 41 16.82 -3.31 8.64
N ALA A 42 15.70 -2.91 9.26
CA ALA A 42 15.67 -2.10 10.46
C ALA A 42 15.86 -2.90 11.77
N GLN A 43 16.19 -4.20 11.68
CA GLN A 43 16.45 -5.11 12.81
C GLN A 43 17.93 -5.40 13.06
#